data_AF-A0A955SFK3-F1
#
_entry.id   AF-A0A955SFK3-F1
#
_cell.length_a   1.000
_cell.length_b   1.000
_cell.length_c   1.000
_cell.angle_alpha   90.00
_cell.angle_beta   90.00
_cell.angle_gamma   90.00
#
_symmetry.space_group_name_H-M   'P 1'
#
loop_
_entity.id
_entity.type
_entity.pdbx_description
1 polymer ?
#
loop_
_entity_poly.entity_id
_entity_poly.type
_entity_poly.pdbx_seq_one_letter_code
_entity_poly.pdbx_strand_id
1 'polypeptide(L)'
;MGATLTVSSQTAAEQTGVVYEGKEGPGKGKHIVFVTGDEEYRSEEGMVQLARILAIHHGFKCTVLFAINPKTGDIDPTTLNNILGLQALD
;
A
#
# COMPACT_ATOMS: atom_id res chain seq x y z
N MET A 1 12.49 -22.79 30.21
CA MET A 1 12.28 -22.78 28.74
C MET A 1 11.87 -21.37 28.37
N GLY A 2 12.84 -20.50 28.08
CA GLY A 2 12.59 -19.09 27.74
C GLY A 2 12.28 -18.97 26.26
N ALA A 3 11.19 -18.30 25.91
CA ALA A 3 10.87 -17.99 24.52
C ALA A 3 11.77 -16.84 24.06
N THR A 4 12.68 -17.14 23.14
CA THR A 4 13.53 -16.14 22.48
C THR A 4 12.67 -15.29 21.56
N LEU A 5 12.55 -13.99 21.85
CA LEU A 5 11.87 -13.02 21.00
C LEU A 5 12.86 -12.57 19.91
N THR A 6 12.72 -13.09 18.69
CA THR A 6 13.53 -12.64 17.56
C THR A 6 12.89 -11.35 17.00
N VAL A 7 13.50 -10.20 17.28
CA VAL A 7 13.12 -8.94 16.62
C VAL A 7 13.79 -8.92 15.26
N SER A 8 13.03 -9.20 14.20
CA SER A 8 13.48 -8.96 12.83
C SER A 8 13.43 -7.45 12.59
N SER A 9 14.59 -6.80 12.59
CA SER A 9 14.74 -5.42 12.13
C SER A 9 14.47 -5.37 10.62
N GLN A 10 13.27 -4.94 10.26
CA GLN A 10 12.93 -4.67 8.87
C GLN A 10 13.64 -3.39 8.46
N THR A 11 14.61 -3.50 7.55
CA THR A 11 15.32 -2.36 6.98
C THR A 11 14.28 -1.43 6.35
N ALA A 12 14.23 -0.17 6.79
CA ALA A 12 13.30 0.86 6.33
C ALA A 12 13.65 1.33 4.90
N ALA A 13 13.57 0.43 3.93
CA ALA A 13 13.47 0.79 2.53
C ALA A 13 12.01 1.17 2.25
N GLU A 14 11.74 2.47 2.15
CA GLU A 14 10.64 3.07 1.38
C GLU A 14 9.26 2.39 1.45
N GLN A 15 8.76 2.10 2.66
CA GLN A 15 7.36 1.69 2.83
C GLN A 15 6.42 2.90 2.77
N THR A 16 6.27 3.50 1.59
CA THR A 16 5.40 4.67 1.39
C THR A 16 4.08 4.27 0.75
N GLY A 17 3.40 3.34 1.41
CA GLY A 17 2.10 2.81 0.98
C GLY A 17 1.43 1.99 2.07
N VAL A 18 0.13 1.78 1.94
CA VAL A 18 -0.64 0.93 2.86
C VAL A 18 -0.79 -0.47 2.26
N VAL A 19 -0.46 -1.50 3.04
CA VAL A 19 -0.63 -2.90 2.64
C VAL A 19 -1.74 -3.55 3.45
N TYR A 20 -2.69 -4.18 2.77
CA TYR A 20 -3.71 -5.03 3.34
C TYR A 20 -3.48 -6.48 2.91
N GLU A 21 -3.25 -7.35 3.88
CA GLU A 21 -3.17 -8.78 3.63
C GLU A 21 -4.56 -9.35 3.33
N GLY A 22 -4.64 -10.15 2.28
CA GLY A 22 -5.87 -10.80 1.85
C GLY A 22 -6.29 -11.93 2.79
N LYS A 23 -7.60 -12.05 3.03
CA LYS A 23 -8.21 -13.22 3.70
C LYS A 23 -8.54 -14.34 2.70
N GLU A 24 -9.40 -15.27 3.09
CA GLU A 24 -9.97 -16.24 2.15
C GLU A 24 -10.91 -15.56 1.14
N GLY A 25 -10.95 -16.09 -0.08
CA GLY A 25 -11.83 -15.57 -1.13
C GLY A 25 -11.28 -15.83 -2.54
N PRO A 26 -12.04 -15.43 -3.58
CA PRO A 26 -11.65 -15.63 -4.98
C PRO A 26 -10.36 -14.89 -5.39
N GLY A 27 -9.94 -13.90 -4.61
CA GLY A 27 -8.70 -13.15 -4.80
C GLY A 27 -7.48 -13.75 -4.12
N LYS A 28 -7.61 -14.86 -3.39
CA LYS A 28 -6.49 -15.48 -2.67
C LYS A 28 -5.35 -15.85 -3.61
N GLY A 29 -4.13 -15.50 -3.21
CA GLY A 29 -2.91 -15.69 -4.02
C GLY A 29 -2.74 -14.66 -5.14
N LYS A 30 -3.64 -13.66 -5.25
CA LYS A 30 -3.51 -12.54 -6.18
C LYS A 30 -3.20 -11.26 -5.44
N HIS A 31 -2.50 -10.36 -6.11
CA HIS A 31 -2.09 -9.06 -5.58
C HIS A 31 -2.61 -7.95 -6.50
N ILE A 32 -3.28 -6.96 -5.91
CA ILE A 32 -3.70 -5.73 -6.57
C ILE A 32 -2.86 -4.57 -6.01
N VAL A 33 -2.25 -3.80 -6.90
CA VAL A 33 -1.55 -2.57 -6.55
C VAL A 33 -2.36 -1.38 -7.06
N PHE A 34 -2.75 -0.50 -6.15
CA PHE A 34 -3.39 0.77 -6.44
C PHE A 34 -2.33 1.86 -6.51
N VAL A 35 -2.17 2.46 -7.69
CA VAL A 35 -1.32 3.63 -7.89
C VAL A 35 -2.22 4.86 -7.82
N THR A 36 -2.05 5.67 -6.78
CA THR A 36 -2.89 6.85 -6.49
C THR A 36 -2.08 8.15 -6.56
N GLY A 37 -2.77 9.28 -6.59
CA GLY A 37 -2.16 10.60 -6.74
C GLY A 37 -2.83 11.49 -7.77
N ASP A 38 -4.11 11.25 -8.03
CA ASP A 38 -4.94 12.09 -8.90
C ASP A 38 -5.71 13.12 -8.05
N GLU A 39 -5.54 14.40 -8.34
CA GLU A 39 -6.05 15.52 -7.50
C GLU A 39 -7.58 15.60 -7.58
N GLU A 40 -8.13 15.39 -8.77
CA GLU A 40 -9.54 15.58 -9.09
C GLU A 40 -10.46 14.60 -8.35
N TYR A 41 -9.96 13.41 -8.01
CA TYR A 41 -10.77 12.34 -7.41
C TYR A 41 -10.34 11.94 -6.00
N ARG A 42 -9.30 12.57 -5.44
CA ARG A 42 -8.76 12.27 -4.09
C ARG A 42 -8.61 10.77 -3.85
N SER A 43 -8.03 10.11 -4.85
CA SER A 43 -7.87 8.66 -4.93
C SER A 43 -7.19 8.05 -3.69
N GLU A 44 -6.34 8.81 -3.01
CA GLU A 44 -5.68 8.48 -1.75
C GLU A 44 -6.64 8.20 -0.58
N GLU A 45 -7.87 8.68 -0.63
CA GLU A 45 -8.90 8.36 0.38
C GLU A 45 -9.76 7.17 -0.07
N GLY A 46 -10.30 7.26 -1.29
CA GLY A 46 -11.24 6.26 -1.81
C GLY A 46 -10.61 4.88 -2.03
N MET A 47 -9.40 4.84 -2.61
CA MET A 47 -8.74 3.58 -2.94
C MET A 47 -8.23 2.85 -1.70
N VAL A 48 -7.91 3.56 -0.62
CA VAL A 48 -7.55 2.95 0.67
C VAL A 48 -8.71 2.12 1.21
N GLN A 49 -9.91 2.69 1.22
CA GLN A 49 -11.09 1.97 1.70
C GLN A 49 -11.48 0.82 0.75
N LEU A 50 -11.37 1.02 -0.57
CA LEU A 50 -11.63 -0.04 -1.55
C LEU A 50 -10.66 -1.21 -1.41
N ALA A 51 -9.36 -0.93 -1.29
CA ALA A 51 -8.32 -1.94 -1.08
C ALA A 51 -8.60 -2.78 0.17
N ARG A 52 -9.01 -2.13 1.27
CA ARG A 52 -9.41 -2.81 2.50
C ARG A 52 -10.62 -3.72 2.31
N ILE A 53 -11.63 -3.28 1.56
CA ILE A 53 -12.82 -4.09 1.25
C ILE A 53 -12.43 -5.33 0.44
N LEU A 54 -11.62 -5.16 -0.62
CA LEU A 54 -11.15 -6.26 -1.45
C LEU A 54 -10.31 -7.27 -0.67
N ALA A 55 -9.45 -6.80 0.23
CA ALA A 55 -8.63 -7.67 1.06
C ALA A 55 -9.46 -8.47 2.07
N ILE A 56 -10.39 -7.82 2.77
CA ILE A 56 -11.19 -8.44 3.82
C ILE A 56 -12.26 -9.38 3.26
N HIS A 57 -12.96 -8.96 2.20
CA HIS A 57 -14.14 -9.67 1.72
C HIS A 57 -13.87 -10.58 0.52
N HIS A 58 -12.81 -10.30 -0.24
CA HIS A 58 -12.51 -11.04 -1.47
C HIS A 58 -11.14 -11.72 -1.47
N GLY A 59 -10.31 -11.49 -0.44
CA GLY A 59 -9.08 -12.24 -0.23
C GLY A 59 -7.88 -11.78 -1.07
N PHE A 60 -7.96 -10.63 -1.72
CA PHE A 60 -6.82 -10.07 -2.45
C PHE A 60 -5.78 -9.52 -1.47
N LYS A 61 -4.49 -9.75 -1.73
CA LYS A 61 -3.48 -8.84 -1.17
C LYS A 61 -3.64 -7.51 -1.88
N CYS A 62 -3.69 -6.41 -1.16
CA CYS A 62 -3.79 -5.08 -1.73
C CYS A 62 -2.68 -4.17 -1.22
N THR A 63 -2.06 -3.41 -2.12
CA THR A 63 -1.12 -2.34 -1.77
C THR A 63 -1.63 -1.05 -2.37
N VAL A 64 -1.66 0.03 -1.59
CA VAL A 64 -2.01 1.38 -2.05
C VAL A 64 -0.77 2.25 -1.96
N LEU A 65 -0.34 2.78 -3.11
CA LEU A 65 0.80 3.66 -3.25
C LEU A 65 0.31 5.09 -3.46
N PHE A 66 1.03 6.06 -2.90
CA PHE A 66 0.65 7.47 -2.93
C PHE A 66 1.69 8.30 -3.69
N ALA A 67 1.22 9.39 -4.31
CA ALA A 67 2.07 10.49 -4.70
C ALA A 67 2.61 11.21 -3.47
N ILE A 68 3.92 11.46 -3.43
CA ILE A 68 4.62 11.98 -2.26
C ILE A 68 5.40 13.21 -2.64
N ASN A 69 5.21 14.31 -1.93
CA ASN A 69 6.03 15.49 -2.11
C ASN A 69 7.49 15.19 -1.72
N PRO A 70 8.46 15.27 -2.64
CA PRO A 70 9.83 14.87 -2.36
C PRO A 70 10.56 15.81 -1.37
N LYS A 71 10.02 17.01 -1.14
CA LYS A 71 10.62 17.99 -0.22
C LYS A 71 10.10 17.83 1.19
N THR A 72 8.81 17.54 1.36
CA THR A 72 8.17 17.47 2.68
C THR A 72 7.97 16.03 3.17
N GLY A 73 7.84 15.07 2.25
CA GLY A 73 7.51 13.68 2.55
C GLY A 73 6.02 13.43 2.75
N ASP A 74 5.18 14.44 2.56
CA ASP A 74 3.72 14.33 2.72
C ASP A 74 3.06 13.67 1.50
N ILE A 75 1.90 13.06 1.72
CA ILE A 75 1.01 12.67 0.62
C ILE A 75 0.51 13.93 -0.07
N ASP A 76 0.79 14.04 -1.35
CA ASP A 76 0.51 15.23 -2.15
C ASP A 76 0.06 14.80 -3.56
N PRO A 77 -1.25 14.82 -3.85
CA PRO A 77 -1.77 14.42 -5.15
C PRO A 77 -1.40 15.40 -6.27
N THR A 78 -0.80 16.56 -5.96
CA THR A 78 -0.24 17.45 -6.99
C THR A 78 1.15 17.02 -7.44
N THR A 79 1.76 16.02 -6.79
CA THR A 79 3.05 15.47 -7.17
C THR A 79 2.92 14.42 -8.28
N LEU A 80 3.28 14.82 -9.51
CA LEU A 80 3.02 14.00 -10.71
C LEU A 80 4.07 12.93 -11.02
N ASN A 81 5.24 12.96 -10.37
CA ASN A 81 6.40 12.16 -10.79
C ASN A 81 7.11 11.42 -9.66
N ASN A 82 6.51 11.36 -8.46
CA ASN A 82 7.13 10.73 -7.30
C ASN A 82 6.12 9.86 -6.56
N ILE A 83 5.99 8.62 -7.02
CA ILE A 83 5.25 7.55 -6.33
C ILE A 83 6.28 6.53 -5.88
N LEU A 84 6.41 6.38 -4.57
CA LEU A 84 7.36 5.46 -3.96
C LEU A 84 6.73 4.04 -3.88
N GLY A 85 7.57 3.00 -3.88
CA GLY A 85 7.10 1.61 -3.76
C GLY A 85 6.59 0.97 -5.06
N LEU A 86 6.88 1.56 -6.23
CA LEU A 86 6.48 1.03 -7.54
C LEU A 86 7.08 -0.36 -7.86
N GLN A 87 8.11 -0.80 -7.13
CA GLN A 87 8.67 -2.16 -7.23
C GLN A 87 7.64 -3.24 -6.84
N ALA A 88 6.51 -2.86 -6.24
CA ALA A 88 5.39 -3.77 -6.02
C ALA A 88 4.69 -4.23 -7.31
N LEU A 89 5.02 -3.63 -8.47
CA LEU A 89 4.46 -3.96 -9.78
C LEU A 89 5.23 -5.07 -10.54
N ASP A 90 6.42 -5.45 -10.06
CA ASP A 90 7.27 -6.50 -10.64
C ASP A 90 6.82 -7.92 -10.20
#